data_AF-A0A4Z2B3J2-F1
#
_entry.id   AF-A0A4Z2B3J2-F1
#
_cell.length_a   1.000
_cell.length_b   1.000
_cell.length_c   1.000
_cell.angle_alpha   90.00
_cell.angle_beta   90.00
_cell.angle_gamma   90.00
#
_symmetry.space_group_name_H-M   'P 1'
#
loop_
_entity.id
_entity.type
_entity.pdbx_description
1 polymer ?
#
loop_
_entity_poly.entity_id
_entity_poly.type
_entity_poly.pdbx_seq_one_letter_code
_entity_poly.pdbx_strand_id
1 'polypeptide(L)'
;MEISSHSFEFAKELIRHNLVVFRGGEGALQVLPPLIDVIPEARLNLVIYYLRQDDVQEAYNLIRDVVPVTPQEYILLGVVNAALGQDIGSRDHLKTAQQFFQLVGGSASECDTIPGRQCMASCFFLLRQFEDVLIYLNSIKSYFYNDDAFNFNYAQAKAALGSYQEAEEFFLMIQSEKIKKDYVYLSWLARCYIMNQKAQLAWELYLKMGTSSDSFSLLHVIANDCFKMGQFYYAAKAFDALEKLDPDSDYGKAREEPALASSSLYWQTKNPRRP
;
A
#
# COMPACT_ATOMS: atom_id res chain seq x y z
N MET A 1 -9.81 -50.70 18.72
CA MET A 1 -8.45 -50.35 18.27
C MET A 1 -8.42 -49.45 17.03
N GLU A 2 -9.47 -49.40 16.20
CA GLU A 2 -9.50 -48.49 15.03
C GLU A 2 -9.75 -47.02 15.39
N ILE A 3 -10.61 -46.72 16.36
CA ILE A 3 -10.94 -45.34 16.78
C ILE A 3 -9.68 -44.57 17.21
N SER A 4 -8.76 -45.22 17.92
CA SER A 4 -7.50 -44.60 18.34
C SER A 4 -6.60 -44.25 17.15
N SER A 5 -6.55 -45.07 16.10
CA SER A 5 -5.66 -44.86 14.96
C SER A 5 -6.03 -43.63 14.12
N HIS A 6 -7.33 -43.40 13.88
CA HIS A 6 -7.81 -42.21 13.19
C HIS A 6 -7.59 -40.93 14.00
N SER A 7 -7.76 -41.00 15.33
CA SER A 7 -7.45 -39.85 16.20
C SER A 7 -5.96 -39.47 16.17
N PHE A 8 -5.05 -40.46 16.07
CA PHE A 8 -3.61 -40.19 15.95
C PHE A 8 -3.24 -39.57 14.60
N GLU A 9 -3.86 -40.00 13.49
CA GLU A 9 -3.58 -39.40 12.18
C GLU A 9 -4.11 -37.96 12.10
N PHE A 10 -5.33 -37.70 12.59
CA PHE A 10 -5.87 -36.34 12.65
C PHE A 10 -4.98 -35.40 13.50
N ALA A 11 -4.51 -35.87 14.66
CA ALA A 11 -3.60 -35.09 15.51
C ALA A 11 -2.29 -34.75 14.77
N LYS A 12 -1.75 -35.70 14.00
CA LYS A 12 -0.53 -35.50 13.21
C LYS A 12 -0.76 -34.51 12.07
N GLU A 13 -1.89 -34.58 11.37
CA GLU A 13 -2.29 -33.63 10.33
C GLU A 13 -2.43 -32.21 10.91
N LEU A 14 -3.10 -32.06 12.05
CA LEU A 14 -3.25 -30.78 12.74
C LEU A 14 -1.90 -30.19 13.17
N ILE A 15 -0.99 -31.03 13.69
CA ILE A 15 0.38 -30.59 14.04
C ILE A 15 1.11 -30.10 12.79
N ARG A 16 1.05 -30.84 11.68
CA ARG A 16 1.69 -30.44 10.41
C ARG A 16 1.13 -29.13 9.88
N HIS A 17 -0.20 -28.98 9.90
CA HIS A 17 -0.87 -27.73 9.56
C HIS A 17 -0.34 -26.56 10.40
N ASN A 18 -0.36 -26.71 11.73
CA ASN A 18 0.05 -25.63 12.63
C ASN A 18 1.53 -25.27 12.46
N LEU A 19 2.40 -26.25 12.20
CA LEU A 19 3.82 -26.00 11.92
C LEU A 19 4.02 -25.11 10.69
N VAL A 20 3.23 -25.30 9.62
CA VAL A 20 3.27 -24.42 8.44
C VAL A 20 2.91 -22.99 8.82
N VAL A 21 1.82 -22.82 9.59
CA VAL A 21 1.35 -21.49 10.01
C VAL A 21 2.41 -20.79 10.86
N PHE A 22 2.99 -21.48 11.85
CA PHE A 22 4.02 -20.91 12.73
C PHE A 22 5.34 -20.62 12.02
N ARG A 23 5.65 -21.33 10.92
CA ARG A 23 6.82 -21.06 10.08
C ARG A 23 6.54 -20.09 8.93
N GLY A 24 5.46 -19.31 9.04
CA GLY A 24 5.16 -18.26 8.08
C GLY A 24 4.77 -18.77 6.68
N GLY A 25 4.34 -20.03 6.57
CA GLY A 25 3.94 -20.64 5.30
C GLY A 25 5.02 -21.53 4.66
N GLU A 26 6.14 -21.79 5.32
CA GLU A 26 7.14 -22.74 4.84
C GLU A 26 6.51 -24.13 4.63
N GLY A 27 6.60 -24.67 3.41
CA GLY A 27 5.99 -25.96 3.05
C GLY A 27 4.47 -25.92 2.85
N ALA A 28 3.84 -24.75 2.78
CA ALA A 28 2.39 -24.61 2.65
C ALA A 28 1.79 -25.40 1.49
N LEU A 29 2.38 -25.34 0.29
CA LEU A 29 1.89 -26.04 -0.90
C LEU A 29 1.96 -27.57 -0.79
N GLN A 30 2.79 -28.12 0.09
CA GLN A 30 2.89 -29.56 0.29
C GLN A 30 1.92 -30.07 1.36
N VAL A 31 1.55 -29.23 2.31
CA VAL A 31 0.85 -29.63 3.53
C VAL A 31 -0.60 -29.15 3.53
N LEU A 32 -0.91 -27.93 3.11
CA LEU A 32 -2.25 -27.36 3.22
C LEU A 32 -3.26 -27.89 2.19
N PRO A 33 -2.93 -28.07 0.89
CA PRO A 33 -3.90 -28.56 -0.09
C PRO A 33 -4.61 -29.87 0.27
N PRO A 34 -3.93 -30.94 0.76
CA PRO A 34 -4.61 -32.17 1.15
C PRO A 34 -5.45 -32.04 2.44
N LEU A 35 -5.29 -30.94 3.19
CA LEU A 35 -6.01 -30.69 4.44
C LEU A 35 -7.23 -29.78 4.24
N ILE A 36 -7.48 -29.32 3.01
CA ILE A 36 -8.70 -28.62 2.66
C ILE A 36 -9.90 -29.55 2.92
N ASP A 37 -10.92 -29.01 3.58
CA ASP A 37 -12.13 -29.73 4.02
C ASP A 37 -11.90 -30.80 5.11
N VAL A 38 -10.65 -31.03 5.53
CA VAL A 38 -10.27 -31.82 6.72
C VAL A 38 -10.09 -30.90 7.93
N ILE A 39 -9.37 -29.79 7.74
CA ILE A 39 -9.15 -28.74 8.74
C ILE A 39 -9.80 -27.45 8.21
N PRO A 40 -10.76 -26.85 8.94
CA PRO A 40 -11.47 -25.65 8.48
C PRO A 40 -10.53 -24.51 8.07
N GLU A 41 -9.44 -24.31 8.82
CA GLU A 41 -8.49 -23.22 8.62
C GLU A 41 -7.50 -23.46 7.46
N ALA A 42 -7.36 -24.69 6.96
CA ALA A 42 -6.35 -25.01 5.95
C ALA A 42 -6.54 -24.20 4.66
N ARG A 43 -7.80 -24.03 4.23
CA ARG A 43 -8.15 -23.22 3.06
C ARG A 43 -7.78 -21.75 3.27
N LEU A 44 -8.17 -21.17 4.41
CA LEU A 44 -7.90 -19.76 4.72
C LEU A 44 -6.39 -19.48 4.82
N ASN A 45 -5.64 -20.37 5.46
CA ASN A 45 -4.19 -20.25 5.58
C ASN A 45 -3.49 -20.38 4.22
N LEU A 46 -4.01 -21.23 3.32
CA LEU A 46 -3.49 -21.34 1.96
C LEU A 46 -3.77 -20.07 1.13
N VAL A 47 -4.96 -19.48 1.27
CA VAL A 47 -5.28 -18.18 0.64
C VAL A 47 -4.35 -17.08 1.15
N ILE A 48 -4.11 -17.00 2.47
CA ILE A 48 -3.15 -16.05 3.06
C ILE A 48 -1.74 -16.27 2.50
N TYR A 49 -1.33 -17.53 2.33
CA TYR A 49 -0.04 -17.86 1.73
C TYR A 49 0.07 -17.29 0.30
N TYR A 50 -0.92 -17.54 -0.56
CA TYR A 50 -0.92 -17.02 -1.93
C TYR A 50 -0.88 -15.49 -1.98
N LEU A 51 -1.69 -14.81 -1.14
CA LEU A 51 -1.66 -13.35 -1.03
C LEU A 51 -0.27 -12.81 -0.64
N ARG A 52 0.45 -13.48 0.27
CA ARG A 52 1.82 -13.07 0.66
C ARG A 52 2.84 -13.23 -0.46
N GLN A 53 2.59 -14.13 -1.40
CA GLN A 53 3.41 -14.33 -2.60
C GLN A 53 2.97 -13.48 -3.80
N ASP A 54 2.03 -12.54 -3.60
CA ASP A 54 1.38 -11.73 -4.65
C ASP A 54 0.61 -12.55 -5.70
N ASP A 55 0.27 -13.80 -5.39
CA ASP A 55 -0.52 -14.67 -6.28
C ASP A 55 -2.02 -14.50 -5.99
N VAL A 56 -2.54 -13.34 -6.38
CA VAL A 56 -3.91 -12.92 -6.07
C VAL A 56 -4.95 -13.80 -6.80
N GLN A 57 -4.62 -14.29 -8.00
CA GLN A 57 -5.53 -15.09 -8.80
C GLN A 57 -5.76 -16.47 -8.15
N GLU A 58 -4.71 -17.14 -7.68
CA GLU A 58 -4.85 -18.42 -6.97
C GLU A 58 -5.57 -18.25 -5.63
N ALA A 59 -5.29 -17.15 -4.90
CA ALA A 59 -6.04 -16.79 -3.70
C ALA A 59 -7.55 -16.63 -3.98
N TYR A 60 -7.92 -15.98 -5.09
CA TYR A 60 -9.30 -15.82 -5.51
C TYR A 60 -9.95 -17.14 -5.92
N ASN A 61 -9.26 -17.96 -6.70
CA ASN A 61 -9.76 -19.27 -7.15
C ASN A 61 -10.14 -20.18 -5.98
N LEU A 62 -9.42 -20.09 -4.85
CA LEU A 62 -9.68 -20.89 -3.65
C LEU A 62 -10.88 -20.44 -2.81
N ILE A 63 -11.22 -19.15 -2.83
CA ILE A 63 -12.17 -18.55 -1.89
C ILE A 63 -13.47 -18.04 -2.54
N ARG A 64 -13.50 -17.79 -3.85
CA ARG A 64 -14.64 -17.15 -4.54
C ARG A 64 -15.99 -17.84 -4.32
N ASP A 65 -15.98 -19.16 -4.15
CA ASP A 65 -17.18 -19.99 -4.01
C ASP A 65 -17.52 -20.30 -2.53
N VAL A 66 -16.73 -19.77 -1.59
CA VAL A 66 -16.97 -19.92 -0.14
C VAL A 66 -18.11 -19.00 0.27
N VAL A 67 -19.12 -19.57 0.93
CA VAL A 67 -20.18 -18.80 1.60
C VAL A 67 -19.70 -18.46 3.01
N PRO A 68 -19.34 -17.20 3.30
CA PRO A 68 -18.74 -16.84 4.58
C PRO A 68 -19.74 -16.94 5.73
N VAL A 69 -19.34 -17.61 6.80
CA VAL A 69 -20.12 -17.76 8.04
C VAL A 69 -19.37 -17.24 9.27
N THR A 70 -18.05 -17.07 9.15
CA THR A 70 -17.18 -16.50 10.19
C THR A 70 -16.62 -15.13 9.78
N PRO A 71 -16.33 -14.22 10.73
CA PRO A 71 -15.68 -12.94 10.43
C PRO A 71 -14.39 -13.10 9.62
N GLN A 72 -13.57 -14.12 9.91
CA GLN A 72 -12.31 -14.37 9.22
C GLN A 72 -12.51 -14.65 7.73
N GLU A 73 -13.54 -15.41 7.35
CA GLU A 73 -13.89 -15.67 5.95
C GLU A 73 -14.35 -14.38 5.24
N TYR A 74 -15.20 -13.58 5.90
CA TYR A 74 -15.61 -12.28 5.37
C TYR A 74 -14.42 -11.35 5.14
N ILE A 75 -13.50 -11.26 6.11
CA ILE A 75 -12.28 -10.44 6.00
C ILE A 75 -11.46 -10.90 4.80
N LEU A 76 -11.22 -12.21 4.68
CA LEU A 76 -10.35 -12.74 3.63
C LEU A 76 -10.96 -12.58 2.25
N LEU A 77 -12.27 -12.78 2.11
CA LEU A 77 -13.01 -12.44 0.89
C LEU A 77 -12.88 -10.95 0.54
N GLY A 78 -12.99 -10.08 1.54
CA GLY A 78 -12.78 -8.64 1.38
C GLY A 78 -11.38 -8.30 0.86
N VAL A 79 -10.34 -8.86 1.49
CA VAL A 79 -8.93 -8.64 1.11
C VAL A 79 -8.65 -9.15 -0.30
N VAL A 80 -9.09 -10.36 -0.64
CA VAL A 80 -8.86 -10.95 -1.96
C VAL A 80 -9.58 -10.15 -3.05
N ASN A 81 -10.83 -9.73 -2.82
CA ASN A 81 -11.55 -8.88 -3.77
C ASN A 81 -10.91 -7.49 -3.89
N ALA A 82 -10.39 -6.92 -2.80
CA ALA A 82 -9.69 -5.64 -2.85
C ALA A 82 -8.40 -5.75 -3.69
N ALA A 83 -7.59 -6.78 -3.43
CA ALA A 83 -6.36 -7.03 -4.17
C ALA A 83 -6.62 -7.30 -5.66
N LEU A 84 -7.58 -8.18 -5.98
CA LEU A 84 -7.91 -8.51 -7.36
C LEU A 84 -8.50 -7.29 -8.09
N GLY A 85 -9.39 -6.55 -7.44
CA GLY A 85 -9.99 -5.35 -7.99
C GLY A 85 -8.97 -4.25 -8.29
N GLN A 86 -7.90 -4.15 -7.49
CA GLN A 86 -6.79 -3.24 -7.76
C GLN A 86 -5.94 -3.71 -8.96
N ASP A 87 -5.62 -5.00 -9.02
CA ASP A 87 -4.76 -5.58 -10.05
C ASP A 87 -5.38 -5.49 -11.45
N ILE A 88 -6.67 -5.85 -11.59
CA ILE A 88 -7.36 -5.84 -12.89
C ILE A 88 -8.18 -4.56 -13.13
N GLY A 89 -8.17 -3.60 -12.20
CA GLY A 89 -8.96 -2.38 -12.28
C GLY A 89 -10.49 -2.58 -12.19
N SER A 90 -10.95 -3.68 -11.58
CA SER A 90 -12.37 -4.02 -11.49
C SER A 90 -13.07 -3.28 -10.35
N ARG A 91 -13.96 -2.35 -10.70
CA ARG A 91 -14.79 -1.61 -9.72
C ARG A 91 -15.77 -2.51 -8.98
N ASP A 92 -16.25 -3.58 -9.62
CA ASP A 92 -17.20 -4.51 -9.00
C ASP A 92 -16.53 -5.27 -7.85
N HIS A 93 -15.32 -5.78 -8.05
CA HIS A 93 -14.54 -6.41 -6.99
C HIS A 93 -14.24 -5.43 -5.83
N LEU A 94 -13.85 -4.18 -6.14
CA LEU A 94 -13.63 -3.17 -5.09
C LEU A 94 -14.91 -2.88 -4.29
N LYS A 95 -16.07 -2.85 -4.94
CA LYS A 95 -17.36 -2.67 -4.27
C LYS A 95 -17.73 -3.87 -3.39
N THR A 96 -17.49 -5.09 -3.87
CA THR A 96 -17.67 -6.31 -3.07
C THR A 96 -16.75 -6.33 -1.85
N ALA A 97 -15.48 -5.94 -2.02
CA ALA A 97 -14.53 -5.81 -0.91
C ALA A 97 -15.01 -4.82 0.15
N GLN A 98 -15.47 -3.65 -0.30
CA GLN A 98 -16.04 -2.62 0.57
C GLN A 98 -17.23 -3.17 1.39
N GLN A 99 -18.14 -3.91 0.76
CA GLN A 99 -19.30 -4.51 1.44
C GLN A 99 -18.86 -5.47 2.55
N PHE A 100 -17.90 -6.36 2.27
CA PHE A 100 -17.41 -7.30 3.28
C PHE A 100 -16.72 -6.59 4.44
N PHE A 101 -15.89 -5.59 4.17
CA PHE A 101 -15.26 -4.81 5.22
C PHE A 101 -16.28 -4.06 6.09
N GLN A 102 -17.32 -3.49 5.47
CA GLN A 102 -18.39 -2.81 6.20
C GLN A 102 -19.21 -3.78 7.06
N LEU A 103 -19.51 -4.98 6.56
CA LEU A 103 -20.24 -6.00 7.33
C LEU A 103 -19.48 -6.41 8.60
N VAL A 104 -18.17 -6.66 8.49
CA VAL A 104 -17.34 -7.03 9.64
C VAL A 104 -17.17 -5.84 10.57
N GLY A 105 -16.72 -4.69 10.04
CA GLY A 105 -16.42 -3.52 10.85
C GLY A 105 -17.63 -2.86 11.52
N GLY A 106 -18.82 -3.04 10.94
CA GLY A 106 -20.10 -2.59 11.52
C GLY A 106 -20.80 -3.63 12.41
N SER A 107 -20.28 -4.87 12.50
CA SER A 107 -20.87 -5.91 13.33
C SER A 107 -20.70 -5.60 14.82
N ALA A 108 -21.75 -5.83 15.62
CA ALA A 108 -21.71 -5.65 17.06
C ALA A 108 -20.67 -6.54 17.78
N SER A 109 -20.29 -7.68 17.19
CA SER A 109 -19.28 -8.57 17.77
C SER A 109 -17.85 -8.15 17.44
N GLU A 110 -17.64 -7.47 16.30
CA GLU A 110 -16.30 -7.21 15.76
C GLU A 110 -15.91 -5.73 15.78
N CYS A 111 -16.86 -4.79 15.88
CA CYS A 111 -16.60 -3.36 15.69
C CYS A 111 -15.55 -2.77 16.63
N ASP A 112 -15.45 -3.31 17.85
CA ASP A 112 -14.46 -2.89 18.85
C ASP A 112 -13.17 -3.71 18.84
N THR A 113 -13.08 -4.72 17.99
CA THR A 113 -11.87 -5.54 17.82
C THR A 113 -10.88 -4.87 16.87
N ILE A 114 -9.61 -5.29 16.94
CA ILE A 114 -8.58 -4.84 16.02
C ILE A 114 -8.94 -5.19 14.55
N PRO A 115 -9.32 -6.43 14.20
CA PRO A 115 -9.72 -6.77 12.84
C PRO A 115 -10.92 -5.96 12.33
N GLY A 116 -11.93 -5.73 13.17
CA GLY A 116 -13.09 -4.90 12.79
C GLY A 116 -12.70 -3.46 12.48
N ARG A 117 -11.81 -2.87 13.29
CA ARG A 117 -11.28 -1.51 13.05
C ARG A 117 -10.41 -1.45 11.79
N GLN A 118 -9.60 -2.46 11.52
CA GLN A 118 -8.86 -2.58 10.26
C GLN A 118 -9.82 -2.68 9.05
N CYS A 119 -10.91 -3.45 9.16
CA CYS A 119 -11.92 -3.52 8.11
C CYS A 119 -12.55 -2.16 7.83
N MET A 120 -12.98 -1.43 8.87
CA MET A 120 -13.53 -0.09 8.66
C MET A 120 -12.51 0.86 8.03
N ALA A 121 -11.25 0.84 8.47
CA ALA A 121 -10.19 1.62 7.83
C ALA A 121 -10.04 1.26 6.34
N SER A 122 -10.00 -0.03 6.00
CA SER A 122 -9.94 -0.51 4.61
C SER A 122 -11.16 -0.10 3.79
N CYS A 123 -12.36 -0.13 4.37
CA CYS A 123 -13.59 0.34 3.72
C CYS A 123 -13.50 1.83 3.36
N PHE A 124 -13.09 2.67 4.31
CA PHE A 124 -12.94 4.11 4.09
C PHE A 124 -11.78 4.44 3.14
N PHE A 125 -10.73 3.62 3.10
CA PHE A 125 -9.68 3.71 2.07
C PHE A 125 -10.24 3.56 0.66
N LEU A 126 -11.07 2.54 0.43
CA LEU A 126 -11.70 2.30 -0.87
C LEU A 126 -12.65 3.45 -1.26
N LEU A 127 -13.28 4.09 -0.27
CA LEU A 127 -14.11 5.29 -0.44
C LEU A 127 -13.32 6.60 -0.56
N ARG A 128 -11.99 6.56 -0.36
CA ARG A 128 -11.11 7.74 -0.30
C ARG A 128 -11.49 8.75 0.80
N GLN A 129 -12.13 8.29 1.87
CA GLN A 129 -12.49 9.11 3.04
C GLN A 129 -11.37 9.03 4.08
N PHE A 130 -10.25 9.70 3.82
CA PHE A 130 -9.03 9.55 4.61
C PHE A 130 -9.13 10.11 6.05
N GLU A 131 -10.05 11.04 6.29
CA GLU A 131 -10.36 11.52 7.65
C GLU A 131 -10.86 10.36 8.52
N ASP A 132 -11.85 9.62 8.01
CA ASP A 132 -12.41 8.45 8.69
C ASP A 132 -11.39 7.32 8.83
N VAL A 133 -10.56 7.08 7.79
CA VAL A 133 -9.45 6.11 7.87
C VAL A 133 -8.59 6.38 9.11
N LEU A 134 -8.17 7.63 9.33
CA LEU A 134 -7.31 7.96 10.46
C LEU A 134 -8.01 7.78 11.82
N ILE A 135 -9.33 7.95 11.92
CA ILE A 135 -10.07 7.66 13.16
C ILE A 135 -9.82 6.20 13.57
N TYR A 136 -10.02 5.26 12.64
CA TYR A 136 -9.84 3.84 12.91
C TYR A 136 -8.37 3.47 13.12
N LEU A 137 -7.45 3.91 12.26
CA LEU A 137 -6.04 3.57 12.40
C LEU A 137 -5.44 4.13 13.70
N ASN A 138 -5.77 5.36 14.10
CA ASN A 138 -5.30 5.93 15.36
C ASN A 138 -5.73 5.10 16.58
N SER A 139 -6.95 4.53 16.54
CA SER A 139 -7.49 3.74 17.65
C SER A 139 -6.75 2.42 17.90
N ILE A 140 -6.03 1.91 16.90
CA ILE A 140 -5.26 0.65 16.98
C ILE A 140 -3.75 0.83 16.80
N LYS A 141 -3.28 2.06 16.59
CA LYS A 141 -1.88 2.37 16.27
C LYS A 141 -0.85 1.81 17.26
N SER A 142 -1.17 1.79 18.55
CA SER A 142 -0.26 1.29 19.59
C SER A 142 0.10 -0.18 19.44
N TYR A 143 -0.74 -0.98 18.76
CA TYR A 143 -0.50 -2.41 18.54
C TYR A 143 0.40 -2.70 17.33
N PHE A 144 0.64 -1.70 16.46
CA PHE A 144 1.27 -1.87 15.15
C PHE A 144 2.48 -0.95 14.90
N TYR A 145 3.13 -0.46 15.95
CA TYR A 145 4.20 0.53 15.83
C TYR A 145 5.33 0.11 14.86
N ASN A 146 5.71 -1.18 14.86
CA ASN A 146 6.76 -1.74 13.99
C ASN A 146 6.19 -2.51 12.78
N ASP A 147 4.90 -2.40 12.50
CA ASP A 147 4.29 -3.09 11.37
C ASP A 147 4.38 -2.23 10.11
N ASP A 148 5.16 -2.70 9.13
CA ASP A 148 5.42 -1.95 7.90
C ASP A 148 4.17 -1.69 7.07
N ALA A 149 3.24 -2.64 6.99
CA ALA A 149 2.02 -2.50 6.20
C ALA A 149 1.06 -1.49 6.85
N PHE A 150 0.96 -1.51 8.18
CA PHE A 150 0.22 -0.52 8.94
C PHE A 150 0.83 0.88 8.76
N ASN A 151 2.13 1.02 8.95
CA ASN A 151 2.84 2.29 8.82
C ASN A 151 2.71 2.86 7.39
N PHE A 152 2.75 1.99 6.37
CA PHE A 152 2.53 2.38 4.98
C PHE A 152 1.14 2.99 4.77
N ASN A 153 0.09 2.28 5.16
CA ASN A 153 -1.29 2.76 5.02
C ASN A 153 -1.51 4.03 5.85
N TYR A 154 -1.03 4.05 7.10
CA TYR A 154 -1.16 5.21 7.98
C TYR A 154 -0.49 6.46 7.41
N ALA A 155 0.72 6.31 6.86
CA ALA A 155 1.43 7.40 6.20
C ALA A 155 0.71 7.90 4.94
N GLN A 156 0.16 7.00 4.11
CA GLN A 156 -0.65 7.39 2.95
C GLN A 156 -1.88 8.21 3.34
N ALA A 157 -2.62 7.79 4.38
CA ALA A 157 -3.78 8.53 4.87
C ALA A 157 -3.38 9.90 5.44
N LYS A 158 -2.28 9.99 6.19
CA LYS A 158 -1.73 11.26 6.68
C LYS A 158 -1.31 12.19 5.54
N ALA A 159 -0.62 11.68 4.54
CA ALA A 159 -0.19 12.45 3.37
C ALA A 159 -1.40 12.95 2.55
N ALA A 160 -2.45 12.13 2.40
CA ALA A 160 -3.67 12.51 1.70
C ALA A 160 -4.41 13.70 2.37
N LEU A 161 -4.26 13.86 3.69
CA LEU A 161 -4.81 15.00 4.45
C LEU A 161 -3.80 16.14 4.64
N GLY A 162 -2.67 16.12 3.94
CA GLY A 162 -1.67 17.18 3.99
C GLY A 162 -0.76 17.17 5.23
N SER A 163 -0.84 16.15 6.09
CA SER A 163 0.06 15.96 7.23
C SER A 163 1.40 15.36 6.78
N TYR A 164 2.10 16.04 5.87
CA TYR A 164 3.28 15.52 5.17
C TYR A 164 4.48 15.27 6.08
N GLN A 165 4.65 16.05 7.15
CA GLN A 165 5.74 15.87 8.10
C GLN A 165 5.60 14.53 8.85
N GLU A 166 4.44 14.28 9.46
CA GLU A 166 4.18 13.00 10.12
C GLU A 166 4.21 11.83 9.12
N ALA A 167 3.65 12.00 7.93
CA ALA A 167 3.67 10.96 6.91
C ALA A 167 5.11 10.57 6.52
N GLU A 168 6.02 11.54 6.37
CA GLU A 168 7.44 11.28 6.11
C GLU A 168 8.06 10.40 7.19
N GLU A 169 7.81 10.71 8.47
CA GLU A 169 8.33 9.93 9.61
C GLU A 169 7.88 8.46 9.55
N PHE A 170 6.59 8.22 9.30
CA PHE A 170 6.06 6.86 9.19
C PHE A 170 6.56 6.11 7.94
N PHE A 171 6.70 6.78 6.79
CA PHE A 171 7.30 6.15 5.61
C PHE A 171 8.76 5.75 5.84
N LEU A 172 9.51 6.52 6.61
CA LEU A 172 10.92 6.24 6.93
C LEU A 172 11.09 5.13 7.98
N MET A 173 10.07 4.84 8.78
CA MET A 173 10.09 3.71 9.71
C MET A 173 10.02 2.34 9.02
N ILE A 174 9.48 2.28 7.81
CA ILE A 174 9.28 1.03 7.07
C ILE A 174 10.62 0.35 6.80
N GLN A 175 10.70 -0.97 7.04
CA GLN A 175 11.92 -1.76 6.82
C GLN A 175 11.84 -2.66 5.59
N SER A 176 10.64 -3.13 5.23
CA SER A 176 10.39 -4.03 4.10
C SER A 176 10.96 -3.50 2.78
N GLU A 177 11.96 -4.19 2.26
CA GLU A 177 12.58 -3.89 0.97
C GLU A 177 11.60 -4.06 -0.19
N LYS A 178 10.59 -4.93 -0.06
CA LYS A 178 9.53 -5.09 -1.05
C LYS A 178 8.71 -3.79 -1.16
N ILE A 179 8.30 -3.22 -0.03
CA ILE A 179 7.54 -1.96 -0.01
C ILE A 179 8.42 -0.81 -0.47
N LYS A 180 9.68 -0.73 -0.04
CA LYS A 180 10.60 0.37 -0.41
C LYS A 180 10.90 0.45 -1.92
N LYS A 181 10.81 -0.67 -2.63
CA LYS A 181 11.03 -0.75 -4.08
C LYS A 181 9.75 -0.49 -4.87
N ASP A 182 8.59 -0.55 -4.23
CA ASP A 182 7.30 -0.33 -4.86
C ASP A 182 7.13 1.13 -5.28
N TYR A 183 6.62 1.34 -6.50
CA TYR A 183 6.40 2.69 -7.04
C TYR A 183 5.45 3.52 -6.20
N VAL A 184 4.40 2.92 -5.62
CA VAL A 184 3.43 3.63 -4.78
C VAL A 184 4.14 4.20 -3.55
N TYR A 185 5.02 3.43 -2.91
CA TYR A 185 5.86 3.95 -1.81
C TYR A 185 6.75 5.11 -2.25
N LEU A 186 7.52 4.92 -3.32
CA LEU A 186 8.46 5.93 -3.81
C LEU A 186 7.76 7.24 -4.18
N SER A 187 6.59 7.14 -4.84
CA SER A 187 5.80 8.31 -5.24
C SER A 187 5.24 9.08 -4.04
N TRP A 188 4.73 8.38 -3.02
CA TRP A 188 4.26 9.02 -1.79
C TRP A 188 5.39 9.66 -0.99
N LEU A 189 6.51 8.96 -0.82
CA LEU A 189 7.66 9.50 -0.09
C LEU A 189 8.25 10.73 -0.80
N ALA A 190 8.38 10.68 -2.14
CA ALA A 190 8.83 11.82 -2.93
C ALA A 190 7.89 13.02 -2.76
N ARG A 191 6.56 12.80 -2.76
CA ARG A 191 5.59 13.86 -2.48
C ARG A 191 5.79 14.45 -1.08
N CYS A 192 5.91 13.62 -0.04
CA CYS A 192 6.20 14.08 1.32
C CYS A 192 7.46 14.97 1.36
N TYR A 193 8.56 14.54 0.73
CA TYR A 193 9.78 15.35 0.66
C TYR A 193 9.56 16.70 -0.02
N ILE A 194 8.87 16.73 -1.17
CA ILE A 194 8.61 17.97 -1.90
C ILE A 194 7.76 18.92 -1.06
N MET A 195 6.67 18.42 -0.46
CA MET A 195 5.78 19.24 0.36
C MET A 195 6.49 19.76 1.62
N ASN A 196 7.45 19.01 2.15
CA ASN A 196 8.31 19.42 3.28
C ASN A 196 9.52 20.27 2.85
N GLN A 197 9.54 20.81 1.63
CA GLN A 197 10.62 21.67 1.09
C GLN A 197 11.99 20.98 0.98
N LYS A 198 11.99 19.67 0.75
CA LYS A 198 13.17 18.81 0.59
C LYS A 198 13.22 18.17 -0.81
N ALA A 199 12.93 18.93 -1.88
CA ALA A 199 12.91 18.37 -3.25
C ALA A 199 14.22 17.68 -3.68
N GLN A 200 15.36 18.03 -3.06
CA GLN A 200 16.62 17.31 -3.24
C GLN A 200 16.48 15.81 -2.95
N LEU A 201 15.83 15.44 -1.84
CA LEU A 201 15.66 14.04 -1.44
C LEU A 201 14.73 13.30 -2.41
N ALA A 202 13.69 13.95 -2.91
CA ALA A 202 12.83 13.40 -3.96
C ALA A 202 13.62 13.15 -5.26
N TRP A 203 14.52 14.07 -5.63
CA TRP A 203 15.43 13.87 -6.77
C TRP A 203 16.41 12.71 -6.54
N GLU A 204 16.95 12.56 -5.33
CA GLU A 204 17.82 11.43 -4.98
C GLU A 204 17.09 10.09 -5.02
N LEU A 205 15.79 10.04 -4.67
CA LEU A 205 14.97 8.85 -4.87
C LEU A 205 14.91 8.46 -6.35
N TYR A 206 14.60 9.42 -7.22
CA TYR A 206 14.59 9.20 -8.67
C TYR A 206 15.95 8.70 -9.20
N LEU A 207 17.07 9.30 -8.77
CA LEU A 207 18.40 8.87 -9.23
C LEU A 207 18.78 7.44 -8.81
N LYS A 208 18.19 6.94 -7.72
CA LYS A 208 18.37 5.55 -7.28
C LYS A 208 17.52 4.57 -8.10
N MET A 209 16.52 5.07 -8.83
CA MET A 209 15.76 4.25 -9.77
C MET A 209 16.56 4.04 -11.06
N GLY A 210 16.50 2.82 -11.60
CA GLY A 210 16.92 2.58 -12.97
C GLY A 210 15.92 3.17 -13.97
N THR A 211 16.24 3.08 -15.26
CA THR A 211 15.33 3.48 -16.33
C THR A 211 14.14 2.51 -16.38
N SER A 212 12.95 3.00 -16.02
CA SER A 212 11.69 2.25 -16.03
C SER A 212 10.48 3.17 -16.23
N SER A 213 9.30 2.59 -16.53
CA SER A 213 8.01 3.30 -16.55
C SER A 213 7.72 4.03 -15.24
N ASP A 214 8.14 3.43 -14.13
CA ASP A 214 7.94 3.97 -12.78
C ASP A 214 8.85 5.18 -12.55
N SER A 215 10.09 5.13 -13.04
CA SER A 215 11.02 6.27 -12.97
C SER A 215 10.50 7.48 -13.77
N PHE A 216 9.88 7.22 -14.93
CA PHE A 216 9.23 8.25 -15.75
C PHE A 216 8.01 8.84 -15.03
N SER A 217 7.17 7.98 -14.44
CA SER A 217 6.00 8.40 -13.67
C SER A 217 6.39 9.19 -12.42
N LEU A 218 7.50 8.83 -11.75
CA LEU A 218 8.02 9.57 -10.60
C LEU A 218 8.54 10.96 -11.01
N LEU A 219 9.22 11.08 -12.15
CA LEU A 219 9.66 12.38 -12.68
C LEU A 219 8.47 13.33 -12.89
N HIS A 220 7.34 12.82 -13.39
CA HIS A 220 6.11 13.61 -13.49
C HIS A 220 5.62 14.13 -12.14
N VAL A 221 5.65 13.29 -11.10
CA VAL A 221 5.28 13.72 -9.74
C VAL A 221 6.23 14.81 -9.27
N ILE A 222 7.55 14.60 -9.42
CA ILE A 222 8.56 15.56 -8.98
C ILE A 222 8.40 16.90 -9.71
N ALA A 223 8.25 16.88 -11.04
CA ALA A 223 8.12 18.07 -11.85
C ALA A 223 6.89 18.91 -11.45
N ASN A 224 5.72 18.26 -11.37
CA ASN A 224 4.46 18.92 -11.07
C ASN A 224 4.38 19.41 -9.63
N ASP A 225 4.76 18.58 -8.65
CA ASP A 225 4.65 18.94 -7.24
C ASP A 225 5.71 20.00 -6.87
N CYS A 226 6.93 19.93 -7.42
CA CYS A 226 7.93 20.99 -7.23
C CYS A 226 7.47 22.32 -7.84
N PHE A 227 6.85 22.30 -9.01
CA PHE A 227 6.33 23.50 -9.65
C PHE A 227 5.26 24.17 -8.79
N LYS A 228 4.28 23.39 -8.31
CA LYS A 228 3.22 23.87 -7.40
C LYS A 228 3.76 24.44 -6.09
N MET A 229 4.82 23.83 -5.56
CA MET A 229 5.45 24.28 -4.31
C MET A 229 6.49 25.41 -4.48
N GLY A 230 6.66 25.94 -5.70
CA GLY A 230 7.62 27.01 -5.99
C GLY A 230 9.09 26.59 -5.97
N GLN A 231 9.38 25.28 -5.95
CA GLN A 231 10.74 24.71 -5.99
C GLN A 231 11.22 24.61 -7.44
N PHE A 232 11.27 25.76 -8.11
CA PHE A 232 11.38 25.86 -9.57
C PHE A 232 12.65 25.25 -10.15
N TYR A 233 13.77 25.25 -9.42
CA TYR A 233 15.00 24.59 -9.86
C TYR A 233 14.80 23.09 -10.09
N TYR A 234 14.21 22.38 -9.11
CA TYR A 234 13.95 20.95 -9.22
C TYR A 234 12.82 20.65 -10.21
N ALA A 235 11.82 21.55 -10.32
CA ALA A 235 10.78 21.44 -11.34
C ALA A 235 11.37 21.48 -12.76
N ALA A 236 12.16 22.52 -13.08
CA ALA A 236 12.81 22.65 -14.39
C ALA A 236 13.76 21.49 -14.68
N LYS A 237 14.52 21.03 -13.67
CA LYS A 237 15.42 19.87 -13.79
C LYS A 237 14.66 18.58 -14.13
N ALA A 238 13.49 18.37 -13.52
CA ALA A 238 12.65 17.20 -13.81
C ALA A 238 11.99 17.29 -15.19
N PHE A 239 11.47 18.45 -15.59
CA PHE A 239 10.95 18.64 -16.96
C PHE A 239 12.02 18.46 -18.03
N ASP A 240 13.25 18.92 -17.79
CA ASP A 240 14.39 18.69 -18.69
C ASP A 240 14.72 17.20 -18.84
N ALA A 241 14.65 16.44 -17.75
CA ALA A 241 14.84 14.99 -17.78
C ALA A 241 13.70 14.28 -18.54
N LEU A 242 12.45 14.73 -18.38
CA LEU A 242 11.30 14.21 -19.11
C LEU A 242 11.42 14.45 -20.63
N GLU A 243 11.78 15.67 -21.04
CA GLU A 243 11.98 16.02 -22.46
C GLU A 243 13.07 15.17 -23.12
N LYS A 244 14.14 14.83 -22.39
CA LYS A 244 15.19 13.93 -22.90
C LYS A 244 14.73 12.48 -23.07
N LEU A 245 13.76 12.05 -22.27
CA LEU A 245 13.19 10.70 -22.33
C LEU A 245 12.07 10.60 -23.38
N ASP A 246 11.34 11.70 -23.62
CA ASP A 246 10.28 11.80 -24.61
C ASP A 246 10.35 13.16 -25.35
N PRO A 247 11.19 13.26 -26.40
CA PRO A 247 11.42 14.52 -27.13
C PRO A 247 10.21 15.02 -27.94
N ASP A 248 9.24 14.15 -28.23
CA ASP A 248 8.07 14.49 -29.05
C ASP A 248 6.91 15.08 -28.22
N SER A 249 7.11 15.21 -26.90
CA SER A 249 6.15 15.75 -25.94
C SER A 249 6.24 17.28 -25.79
N ASP A 250 5.19 17.92 -25.23
CA ASP A 250 5.17 19.37 -24.98
C ASP A 250 5.92 19.79 -23.68
N TYR A 251 6.80 18.94 -23.13
CA TYR A 251 7.55 19.24 -21.90
C TYR A 251 8.52 20.41 -22.06
N GLY A 252 8.96 20.71 -23.28
CA GLY A 252 9.81 21.87 -23.58
C GLY A 252 9.17 23.18 -23.10
N LYS A 253 7.87 23.40 -23.38
CA LYS A 253 7.13 24.57 -22.90
C LYS A 253 6.93 24.54 -21.38
N ALA A 254 6.60 23.37 -20.83
CA ALA A 254 6.42 23.19 -19.39
C ALA A 254 7.71 23.44 -18.58
N ARG A 255 8.90 23.29 -19.20
CA ARG A 255 10.20 23.59 -18.59
C ARG A 255 10.50 25.10 -18.55
N GLU A 256 10.11 25.86 -19.57
CA GLU A 256 10.46 27.27 -19.71
C GLU A 256 9.92 28.13 -18.56
N GLU A 257 8.67 27.90 -18.15
CA GLU A 257 8.03 28.65 -17.06
C GLU A 257 8.79 28.55 -15.72
N PRO A 258 9.08 27.35 -15.16
CA PRO A 258 9.88 27.23 -13.96
C PRO A 258 11.32 27.76 -14.14
N ALA A 259 11.94 27.58 -15.31
CA ALA A 259 13.28 28.10 -15.55
C ALA A 259 13.33 29.64 -15.47
N LEU A 260 12.34 30.32 -16.05
CA LEU A 260 12.20 31.78 -15.96
C LEU A 260 11.89 32.23 -14.52
N ALA A 261 11.01 31.52 -13.81
CA ALA A 261 10.70 31.83 -12.41
C ALA A 261 11.93 31.72 -11.50
N SER A 262 12.72 30.65 -11.67
CA SER A 262 13.97 30.45 -10.92
C SER A 262 15.00 31.55 -11.19
N SER A 263 15.13 31.98 -12.45
CA SER A 263 16.04 33.04 -12.87
C SER A 263 15.61 34.39 -12.29
N SER A 264 14.32 34.70 -12.32
CA SER A 264 13.76 35.94 -11.73
C SER A 264 14.00 36.02 -10.22
N LEU A 265 13.78 34.92 -9.48
CA LEU A 265 14.09 34.82 -8.04
C LEU A 265 15.57 35.03 -7.76
N TYR A 266 16.46 34.49 -8.60
CA TYR A 266 17.90 34.70 -8.48
C TYR A 266 18.28 36.18 -8.67
N TRP A 267 17.68 36.87 -9.64
CA TRP A 267 17.92 38.30 -9.85
C TRP A 267 17.37 39.18 -8.73
N GLN A 268 16.20 38.86 -8.18
CA GLN A 268 15.60 39.58 -7.04
C GLN A 268 16.41 39.40 -5.75
N THR A 269 16.98 38.22 -5.52
CA THR A 269 17.84 37.96 -4.35
C THR A 269 19.22 38.61 -4.48
N LYS A 270 19.75 38.79 -5.69
CA LYS A 270 21.00 39.53 -5.94
C LYS A 270 20.84 41.05 -6.01
N ASN A 271 19.65 41.53 -6.36
CA ASN A 271 19.29 42.95 -6.32
C ASN A 271 18.10 43.15 -5.37
N PRO A 272 18.29 42.95 -4.04
CA PRO A 272 17.27 43.36 -3.10
C PRO A 272 17.15 44.88 -3.27
N ARG A 273 15.99 45.35 -3.75
CA ARG A 273 15.71 46.78 -3.77
C ARG A 273 15.95 47.27 -2.34
N ARG A 274 17.02 48.05 -2.13
CA ARG A 274 17.22 48.76 -0.87
C ARG A 274 15.99 49.65 -0.67
N PRO A 275 15.43 49.72 0.55
CA PRO A 275 14.31 50.60 0.82
C PRO A 275 14.63 52.06 0.47
#